data_AF-A0A7V1BVR8-F1
#
_entry.id   AF-A0A7V1BVR8-F1
#
_cell.length_a   1.000
_cell.length_b   1.000
_cell.length_c   1.000
_cell.angle_alpha   90.00
_cell.angle_beta   90.00
_cell.angle_gamma   90.00
#
_symmetry.space_group_name_H-M   'P 1'
#
loop_
_entity.id
_entity.type
_entity.pdbx_description
1 polymer ?
#
loop_
_entity_poly.entity_id
_entity_poly.type
_entity_poly.pdbx_seq_one_letter_code
_entity_poly.pdbx_strand_id
1 'polypeptide(L)'
;MRIRKRPPTHPGGILKRQYIEPLFLTISELANMLGVSRKTLSKIVNMNGSITPDMALRLSKAFKTTPELWLNLQQNYDLWNASHKSSDWKMVESVAV
;
A
#
# COMPACT_ATOMS: atom_id res chain seq x y z
N MET A 1 -3.59 -1.35 -18.35
CA MET A 1 -3.63 -0.41 -17.21
C MET A 1 -4.95 0.35 -17.25
N ARG A 2 -5.77 0.32 -16.19
CA ARG A 2 -6.90 1.27 -16.11
C ARG A 2 -6.32 2.67 -15.93
N ILE A 3 -6.39 3.50 -16.96
CA ILE A 3 -5.92 4.90 -16.91
C ILE A 3 -6.83 5.65 -15.94
N ARG A 4 -6.32 5.95 -14.74
CA ARG A 4 -7.07 6.71 -13.73
C ARG A 4 -6.72 8.19 -13.87
N LYS A 5 -7.75 9.02 -14.06
CA LYS A 5 -7.62 10.50 -14.07
C LYS A 5 -7.23 11.07 -12.70
N ARG A 6 -7.49 10.32 -11.61
CA ARG A 6 -7.15 10.71 -10.23
C ARG A 6 -6.11 9.76 -9.63
N PRO A 7 -5.20 10.27 -8.78
CA PRO A 7 -4.23 9.43 -8.09
C PRO A 7 -4.96 8.39 -7.22
N PRO A 8 -4.56 7.10 -7.28
CA PRO A 8 -4.97 6.14 -6.28
C PRO A 8 -4.46 6.57 -4.90
N THR A 9 -5.25 6.27 -3.88
CA THR A 9 -4.86 6.54 -2.49
C THR A 9 -3.72 5.63 -2.06
N HIS A 10 -2.68 6.18 -1.42
CA HIS A 10 -1.61 5.39 -0.81
C HIS A 10 -2.21 4.37 0.19
N PRO A 11 -1.80 3.09 0.17
CA PRO A 11 -2.38 2.05 1.04
C PRO A 11 -2.33 2.39 2.53
N GLY A 12 -1.24 3.02 2.99
CA GLY A 12 -1.13 3.54 4.35
C GLY A 12 -2.18 4.59 4.76
N GLY A 13 -2.65 5.41 3.80
CA GLY A 13 -3.76 6.33 4.05
C GLY A 13 -5.10 5.61 4.17
N ILE A 14 -5.27 4.48 3.46
CA ILE A 14 -6.43 3.59 3.61
C ILE A 14 -6.36 2.89 4.96
N LEU A 15 -5.21 2.33 5.33
CA LEU A 15 -4.98 1.71 6.62
C LEU A 15 -5.34 2.66 7.78
N LYS A 16 -4.87 3.91 7.70
CA LYS A 16 -5.17 4.93 8.71
C LYS A 16 -6.68 5.18 8.85
N ARG A 17 -7.34 5.55 7.74
CA ARG A 17 -8.73 6.04 7.76
C ARG A 17 -9.78 4.94 7.89
N GLN A 18 -9.51 3.74 7.37
CA GLN A 18 -10.50 2.66 7.32
C GLN A 18 -10.33 1.62 8.42
N TYR A 19 -9.16 1.56 9.07
CA TYR A 19 -8.88 0.56 10.10
C TYR A 19 -8.41 1.17 11.41
N ILE A 20 -7.37 2.02 11.40
CA ILE A 20 -6.80 2.57 12.64
C ILE A 20 -7.79 3.52 13.33
N GLU A 21 -8.29 4.53 12.61
CA GLU A 21 -9.20 5.54 13.16
C GLU A 21 -10.55 4.94 13.62
N PRO A 22 -11.25 4.10 12.83
CA PRO A 22 -12.54 3.54 13.24
C PRO A 22 -12.46 2.53 14.39
N LEU A 23 -11.30 1.87 14.56
CA LEU A 23 -11.06 0.91 15.64
C LEU A 23 -10.40 1.54 16.86
N PHE A 24 -10.17 2.86 16.85
CA PHE A 24 -9.48 3.61 17.92
C PHE A 24 -8.11 3.03 18.29
N LEU A 25 -7.43 2.42 17.32
CA LEU A 25 -6.10 1.84 17.54
C LEU A 25 -5.04 2.93 17.48
N THR A 26 -4.04 2.83 18.35
CA THR A 26 -2.80 3.58 18.21
C THR A 26 -1.85 2.86 17.25
N ILE A 27 -0.92 3.62 16.65
CA ILE A 27 0.16 3.04 15.84
C ILE A 27 1.00 2.06 16.68
N SER A 28 1.17 2.31 17.97
CA SER A 28 1.94 1.43 18.85
C SER A 28 1.26 0.08 19.06
N GLU A 29 -0.04 0.09 19.36
CA GLU A 29 -0.83 -1.14 19.56
C GLU A 29 -0.84 -1.99 18.29
N LEU A 30 -1.15 -1.37 17.13
CA LEU A 30 -1.18 -2.11 15.87
C LEU A 30 0.20 -2.63 15.49
N ALA A 31 1.28 -1.88 15.73
CA ALA A 31 2.63 -2.36 15.44
C ALA A 31 2.97 -3.61 16.28
N ASN A 32 2.60 -3.62 17.55
CA ASN A 32 2.77 -4.77 18.44
C ASN A 32 1.93 -5.97 17.96
N MET A 33 0.65 -5.76 17.60
CA MET A 33 -0.21 -6.82 17.07
C MET A 33 0.34 -7.44 15.76
N LEU A 34 0.92 -6.61 14.90
CA LEU A 34 1.54 -7.05 13.65
C LEU A 34 2.93 -7.64 13.85
N GLY A 35 3.54 -7.53 15.04
CA GLY A 35 4.89 -8.01 15.31
C GLY A 35 5.97 -7.24 14.53
N VAL A 36 5.82 -5.92 14.39
CA VAL A 36 6.75 -5.04 13.67
C VAL A 36 7.13 -3.83 14.51
N SER A 37 8.22 -3.14 14.14
CA SER A 37 8.57 -1.90 14.83
C SER A 37 7.51 -0.81 14.60
N ARG A 38 7.23 -0.01 15.63
CA ARG A 38 6.38 1.20 15.52
C ARG A 38 6.86 2.14 14.41
N LYS A 39 8.18 2.25 14.20
CA LYS A 39 8.79 3.06 13.14
C LYS A 39 8.39 2.57 11.76
N THR A 40 8.41 1.25 11.53
CA THR A 40 8.00 0.63 10.26
C THR A 40 6.53 0.96 9.96
N LEU A 41 5.63 0.71 10.91
CA LEU A 41 4.21 0.97 10.72
C LEU A 41 3.93 2.47 10.54
N SER A 42 4.59 3.33 11.32
CA SER A 42 4.45 4.78 11.21
C SER A 42 4.84 5.31 9.82
N LYS A 43 5.93 4.78 9.21
CA LYS A 43 6.30 5.14 7.84
C LYS A 43 5.18 4.82 6.86
N ILE A 44 4.58 3.64 6.95
CA ILE A 44 3.48 3.23 6.07
C ILE A 44 2.27 4.13 6.28
N VAL A 45 1.81 4.32 7.52
CA VAL A 45 0.65 5.14 7.88
C VAL A 45 0.81 6.60 7.42
N ASN A 46 2.03 7.14 7.48
CA ASN A 46 2.35 8.48 7.01
C ASN A 46 2.71 8.55 5.51
N MET A 47 2.40 7.51 4.74
CA MET A 47 2.58 7.46 3.28
C MET A 47 4.05 7.58 2.82
N ASN A 48 5.00 7.28 3.71
CA ASN A 48 6.44 7.31 3.49
C ASN A 48 7.06 5.90 3.38
N GLY A 49 6.22 4.87 3.29
CA GLY A 49 6.66 3.48 3.19
C GLY A 49 5.61 2.61 2.51
N SER A 50 6.08 1.62 1.76
CA SER A 50 5.23 0.71 1.00
C SER A 50 4.77 -0.48 1.84
N ILE A 51 3.63 -1.06 1.47
CA ILE A 51 3.23 -2.38 1.96
C ILE A 51 4.00 -3.45 1.19
N THR A 52 4.87 -4.17 1.89
CA THR A 52 5.58 -5.35 1.37
C THR A 52 4.68 -6.61 1.43
N PRO A 53 5.02 -7.71 0.74
CA PRO A 53 4.30 -8.98 0.87
C PRO A 53 4.20 -9.50 2.31
N ASP A 54 5.28 -9.42 3.10
CA ASP A 54 5.25 -9.78 4.53
C ASP A 54 4.26 -8.90 5.32
N MET A 55 4.27 -7.59 5.09
CA MET A 55 3.32 -6.68 5.72
C MET A 55 1.87 -6.96 5.29
N ALA A 56 1.64 -7.29 4.02
CA ALA A 56 0.33 -7.66 3.51
C ALA A 56 -0.22 -8.92 4.20
N LEU A 57 0.63 -9.94 4.40
CA LEU A 57 0.27 -11.13 5.17
C LEU A 57 -0.12 -10.78 6.61
N ARG A 58 0.68 -9.95 7.29
CA ARG A 58 0.40 -9.51 8.67
C ARG A 58 -0.93 -8.75 8.77
N LEU A 59 -1.14 -7.78 7.88
CA LEU A 59 -2.37 -6.99 7.85
C LEU A 59 -3.59 -7.85 7.51
N SER A 60 -3.46 -8.80 6.59
CA SER A 60 -4.54 -9.72 6.23
C SER A 60 -5.00 -10.56 7.43
N LYS A 61 -4.03 -11.04 8.23
CA LYS A 61 -4.30 -11.80 9.45
C LYS A 61 -4.94 -10.93 10.54
N ALA A 62 -4.44 -9.71 10.73
CA ALA A 62 -4.93 -8.79 11.74
C ALA A 62 -6.37 -8.30 11.47
N PHE A 63 -6.71 -8.02 10.21
CA PHE A 63 -7.99 -7.42 9.82
C PHE A 63 -8.97 -8.38 9.14
N LYS A 64 -8.65 -9.68 9.10
CA LYS A 64 -9.46 -10.70 8.41
C LYS A 64 -9.75 -10.32 6.95
N THR A 65 -8.72 -9.84 6.26
CA THR A 65 -8.75 -9.53 4.82
C THR A 65 -7.83 -10.48 4.05
N THR A 66 -7.57 -10.20 2.78
CA THR A 66 -6.63 -10.97 1.96
C THR A 66 -5.31 -10.21 1.76
N PRO A 67 -4.16 -10.89 1.64
CA PRO A 67 -2.89 -10.24 1.29
C PRO A 67 -2.97 -9.49 -0.05
N GLU A 68 -3.69 -10.06 -1.03
CA GLU A 68 -3.89 -9.50 -2.36
C GLU A 68 -4.60 -8.15 -2.30
N LEU A 69 -5.52 -7.95 -1.35
CA LEU A 69 -6.16 -6.64 -1.14
C LEU A 69 -5.09 -5.56 -0.97
N TRP A 70 -4.15 -5.78 -0.05
CA TRP A 70 -3.13 -4.81 0.30
C TRP A 70 -2.10 -4.63 -0.81
N LEU A 71 -1.68 -5.74 -1.44
CA LEU A 71 -0.73 -5.70 -2.56
C LEU A 71 -1.33 -5.02 -3.79
N ASN A 72 -2.61 -5.25 -4.09
CA ASN A 72 -3.28 -4.57 -5.20
C ASN A 72 -3.39 -3.06 -4.94
N LEU A 73 -3.62 -2.62 -3.70
CA LEU A 73 -3.60 -1.20 -3.37
C LEU A 73 -2.20 -0.60 -3.62
N GLN A 74 -1.15 -1.29 -3.17
CA GLN A 74 0.23 -0.85 -3.34
C GLN A 74 0.63 -0.81 -4.83
N GLN A 75 0.36 -1.88 -5.57
CA GLN A 75 0.65 -1.97 -7.00
C GLN A 75 -0.05 -0.87 -7.79
N ASN A 76 -1.33 -0.61 -7.51
CA ASN A 76 -2.06 0.48 -8.16
C ASN A 76 -1.41 1.83 -7.88
N TYR A 77 -0.99 2.08 -6.64
CA TYR A 77 -0.31 3.31 -6.23
C TYR A 77 1.04 3.48 -6.91
N ASP A 78 1.86 2.44 -6.91
CA ASP A 78 3.21 2.47 -7.48
C ASP A 78 3.19 2.62 -9.00
N LEU A 79 2.32 1.88 -9.69
CA LEU A 79 2.17 1.99 -11.15
C LEU A 79 1.70 3.39 -11.57
N TRP A 80 0.74 3.98 -10.83
CA TRP A 80 0.29 5.34 -11.12
C TRP A 80 1.41 6.35 -10.91
N ASN A 81 2.15 6.26 -9.80
CA ASN A 81 3.28 7.16 -9.56
C ASN A 81 4.39 7.00 -10.60
N ALA A 82 4.75 5.76 -10.93
CA ALA A 82 5.77 5.47 -11.94
C ALA A 82 5.37 6.04 -13.31
N SER A 83 4.11 5.87 -13.73
CA SER A 83 3.64 6.36 -15.03
C SER A 83 3.57 7.89 -15.14
N HIS A 84 3.53 8.61 -14.01
CA HIS A 84 3.52 10.08 -13.97
C HIS A 84 4.90 10.68 -13.70
N LYS A 85 5.87 9.90 -13.20
CA LYS A 85 7.25 10.34 -12.99
C LYS A 85 8.08 10.32 -14.27
N SER A 86 7.87 9.33 -15.13
CA SER A 86 8.57 9.22 -16.42
C SER A 86 7.62 8.74 -17.52
N SER A 87 7.88 9.20 -18.74
CA SER A 87 7.22 8.74 -19.96
C SER A 87 8.07 7.77 -20.77
N ASP A 88 9.29 7.45 -20.35
CA ASP A 88 10.26 6.66 -21.13
C ASP A 88 9.76 5.24 -21.41
N TRP A 89 8.99 4.68 -20.47
CA TRP A 89 8.33 3.38 -20.62
C TRP A 89 7.37 3.32 -21.83
N LYS A 90 6.90 4.46 -22.35
CA LYS A 90 6.04 4.52 -23.54
C LYS A 90 6.81 4.28 -24.85
N MET A 91 8.14 4.42 -24.82
CA MET A 91 9.02 4.20 -25.97
C MET A 91 9.42 2.72 -26.10
N VAL A 92 9.09 1.88 -25.13
CA VAL A 92 9.40 0.45 -25.14
C VAL A 92 8.46 -0.26 -26.13
N GLU A 93 9.04 -0.87 -27.15
CA GLU A 93 8.30 -1.67 -28.12
C GLU A 93 7.88 -3.03 -27.53
N SER A 94 6.72 -3.54 -27.95
CA SER A 94 6.26 -4.86 -27.54
C SER A 94 7.12 -5.95 -28.16
N VAL A 95 7.60 -6.88 -27.34
CA VAL A 95 8.19 -8.13 -27.87
C VAL A 95 7.06 -8.94 -28.49
N ALA A 96 7.05 -9.05 -29.81
CA ALA A 96 6.18 -10.00 -30.50
C ALA A 96 6.64 -11.42 -30.15
N VAL A 97 5.75 -12.23 -29.59
CA VAL A 97 5.91 -13.68 -29.39
C VAL A 97 4.81 -14.37 -30.18
#